data_AF-A0A5P0ZFM6-F1
#
_entry.id   AF-A0A5P0ZFM6-F1
#
_cell.length_a   1.000
_cell.length_b   1.000
_cell.length_c   1.000
_cell.angle_alpha   90.00
_cell.angle_beta   90.00
_cell.angle_gamma   90.00
#
_symmetry.space_group_name_H-M   'P 1'
#
loop_
_entity.id
_entity.type
_entity.pdbx_description
1 polymer ?
#
loop_
_entity_poly.entity_id
_entity_poly.type
_entity_poly.pdbx_seq_one_letter_code
_entity_poly.pdbx_strand_id
1 'polypeptide(L)'
;MPSQIKTGVNFFILIILIGLAGTNLLTSSNPLFLDVYTNIFDPFLISLGLFPTILIASVINLEYRVNDVLLIRTHQVIAFQMMLKSFFIIVPLWLSWILTFSFTVIFSEVKTIFIQNFSLIMFASLYVLFVIIFLVAIELNLYLFTNSKLVSFLIAMAINFISFFLYKAKIMTFIFYFSTPELAIDFAQRMLLMIILITFLGFNMVKLSLRKDL
;
A
#
# COMPACT_ATOMS: atom_id res chain seq x y z
N MET A 1 15.60 15.74 14.51
CA MET A 1 15.87 14.30 14.60
C MET A 1 14.94 13.53 15.56
N PRO A 2 14.60 13.98 16.79
CA PRO A 2 13.69 13.21 17.66
C PRO A 2 12.21 13.19 17.21
N SER A 3 11.76 14.16 16.41
CA SER A 3 10.37 14.21 15.90
C SER A 3 10.08 13.23 14.76
N GLN A 4 11.05 12.95 13.89
CA GLN A 4 10.91 11.99 12.78
C GLN A 4 10.90 10.53 13.27
N ILE A 5 11.64 10.23 14.35
CA ILE A 5 11.61 8.89 14.98
C ILE A 5 10.25 8.64 15.65
N LYS A 6 9.70 9.65 16.35
CA LYS A 6 8.38 9.56 16.99
C LYS A 6 7.25 9.36 15.99
N THR A 7 7.30 10.04 14.84
CA THR A 7 6.29 9.88 13.77
C THR A 7 6.37 8.51 13.11
N GLY A 8 7.57 7.99 12.83
CA GLY A 8 7.76 6.63 12.33
C GLY A 8 7.16 5.56 13.25
N VAL A 9 7.45 5.63 14.55
CA VAL A 9 6.92 4.67 15.55
C VAL A 9 5.39 4.69 15.60
N ASN A 10 4.76 5.86 15.48
CA ASN A 10 3.30 5.97 15.49
C ASN A 10 2.65 5.26 14.29
N PHE A 11 3.26 5.31 13.10
CA PHE A 11 2.76 4.59 11.92
C PHE A 11 2.85 3.07 12.11
N PHE A 12 3.95 2.57 12.66
CA PHE A 12 4.09 1.15 12.97
C PHE A 12 3.02 0.68 13.97
N ILE A 13 2.81 1.43 15.06
CA ILE A 13 1.78 1.10 16.07
C ILE A 13 0.40 1.06 15.41
N LEU A 14 0.06 2.05 14.59
CA LEU A 14 -1.26 2.13 13.96
C LEU A 14 -1.48 0.97 12.98
N ILE A 15 -0.46 0.58 12.21
CA ILE A 15 -0.51 -0.60 11.33
C ILE A 15 -0.62 -1.90 12.11
N ILE A 16 0.08 -2.03 13.24
CA ILE A 16 -0.06 -3.19 14.13
C ILE A 16 -1.50 -3.26 14.65
N LEU A 17 -2.07 -2.14 15.10
CA LEU A 17 -3.47 -2.10 15.55
C LEU A 17 -4.46 -2.47 14.45
N ILE A 18 -4.23 -2.05 13.20
CA ILE A 18 -5.04 -2.47 12.05
C ILE A 18 -4.89 -3.98 11.79
N GLY A 19 -3.66 -4.51 11.87
CA GLY A 19 -3.40 -5.94 11.74
C GLY A 19 -4.07 -6.77 12.83
N LEU A 20 -4.15 -6.25 14.05
CA LEU A 20 -4.87 -6.87 15.17
C LEU A 20 -6.40 -6.71 15.07
N ALA A 21 -6.91 -5.62 14.49
CA ALA A 21 -8.35 -5.41 14.34
C ALA A 21 -9.01 -6.46 13.44
N GLY A 22 -8.26 -6.99 12.45
CA GLY A 22 -8.71 -8.04 11.54
C GLY A 22 -8.79 -9.45 12.14
N THR A 23 -8.49 -9.62 13.43
CA THR A 23 -8.35 -10.96 14.07
C THR A 23 -9.43 -11.26 15.10
N ASN A 24 -10.37 -10.34 15.31
CA ASN A 24 -11.45 -10.41 16.32
C ASN A 24 -12.42 -11.61 16.14
N LEU A 25 -12.32 -12.39 15.06
CA LEU A 25 -13.18 -13.55 14.77
C LEU A 25 -12.44 -14.90 14.76
N LEU A 26 -11.16 -14.96 15.14
CA LEU A 26 -10.38 -16.21 15.22
C LEU A 26 -10.83 -17.16 16.36
N THR A 27 -11.92 -16.83 17.07
CA THR A 27 -12.50 -17.60 18.18
C THR A 27 -13.74 -18.42 17.80
N SER A 28 -14.19 -18.35 16.53
CA SER A 28 -15.34 -19.15 16.07
C SER A 28 -14.94 -20.62 15.91
N SER A 29 -15.74 -21.53 16.46
CA SER A 29 -15.54 -22.98 16.30
C SER A 29 -15.78 -23.39 14.83
N ASN A 30 -14.75 -23.94 14.17
CA ASN A 30 -14.71 -24.36 12.76
C ASN A 30 -14.88 -23.24 11.70
N PRO A 31 -13.91 -22.31 11.57
CA PRO A 31 -13.96 -21.31 10.51
C PRO A 31 -13.71 -21.94 9.12
N LEU A 32 -14.45 -21.50 8.10
CA LEU A 32 -14.15 -21.86 6.70
C LEU A 32 -13.03 -20.98 6.16
N PHE A 33 -12.30 -21.44 5.14
CA PHE A 33 -11.23 -20.65 4.50
C PHE A 33 -11.69 -19.25 4.06
N LEU A 34 -12.92 -19.15 3.54
CA LEU A 34 -13.48 -17.87 3.12
C LEU A 34 -13.57 -16.88 4.27
N ASP A 35 -14.02 -17.31 5.45
CA ASP A 35 -14.16 -16.46 6.63
C ASP A 35 -12.80 -15.94 7.10
N VAL A 36 -11.80 -16.83 7.08
CA VAL A 36 -10.41 -16.47 7.40
C VAL A 36 -9.93 -15.43 6.40
N TYR A 37 -10.08 -15.70 5.10
CA TYR A 37 -9.64 -14.84 4.02
C TYR A 37 -10.25 -13.43 4.08
N THR A 38 -11.57 -13.33 4.25
CA THR A 38 -12.27 -12.04 4.32
C THR A 38 -11.91 -11.23 5.56
N ASN A 39 -11.43 -11.87 6.62
CA ASN A 39 -10.92 -11.19 7.81
C ASN A 39 -9.49 -10.69 7.61
N ILE A 40 -8.60 -11.48 6.97
CA ILE A 40 -7.24 -11.01 6.61
C ILE A 40 -7.33 -9.79 5.70
N PHE A 41 -8.17 -9.93 4.68
CA PHE A 41 -8.24 -9.02 3.55
C PHE A 41 -9.52 -8.18 3.60
N ASP A 42 -9.92 -7.76 4.81
CA ASP A 42 -11.10 -6.90 4.98
C ASP A 42 -10.91 -5.60 4.19
N PRO A 43 -11.72 -5.37 3.15
CA PRO A 43 -11.62 -4.17 2.31
C PRO A 43 -11.83 -2.89 3.11
N PHE A 44 -12.60 -2.94 4.21
CA PHE A 44 -12.87 -1.78 5.06
C PHE A 44 -11.62 -1.37 5.85
N LEU A 45 -11.00 -2.31 6.57
CA LEU A 45 -9.77 -2.07 7.33
C LEU A 45 -8.61 -1.65 6.42
N ILE A 46 -8.49 -2.25 5.24
CA ILE A 46 -7.43 -1.89 4.29
C ILE A 46 -7.67 -0.51 3.68
N SER A 47 -8.90 -0.18 3.28
CA SER A 47 -9.22 1.11 2.64
C SER A 47 -9.15 2.29 3.61
N LEU A 48 -9.60 2.13 4.86
CA LEU A 48 -9.66 3.21 5.85
C LEU A 48 -8.45 3.25 6.79
N GLY A 49 -7.77 2.12 6.97
CA GLY A 49 -6.62 2.01 7.85
C GLY A 49 -5.30 1.95 7.07
N LEU A 50 -5.09 0.86 6.33
CA LEU A 50 -3.77 0.54 5.79
C LEU A 50 -3.33 1.48 4.66
N PHE A 51 -4.17 1.70 3.64
CA PHE A 51 -3.81 2.61 2.55
C PHE A 51 -3.61 4.06 3.02
N PRO A 52 -4.52 4.66 3.82
CA PRO A 52 -4.36 6.04 4.26
C PRO A 52 -3.12 6.25 5.12
N THR A 53 -2.80 5.30 6.01
CA THR A 53 -1.63 5.43 6.88
C THR A 53 -0.33 5.41 6.10
N ILE A 54 -0.23 4.54 5.10
CA ILE A 54 0.96 4.47 4.23
C ILE A 54 1.06 5.70 3.33
N LEU A 55 -0.06 6.21 2.78
CA LEU A 55 -0.06 7.45 1.99
C LEU A 55 0.35 8.68 2.82
N ILE A 56 -0.11 8.78 4.06
CA ILE A 56 0.33 9.87 4.96
C ILE A 56 1.84 9.72 5.25
N ALA A 57 2.29 8.49 5.51
CA ALA A 57 3.69 8.21 5.80
C ALA A 57 4.61 8.51 4.60
N SER A 58 4.20 8.22 3.36
CA SER A 58 4.96 8.60 2.16
C SER A 58 5.07 10.12 2.06
N VAL A 59 3.96 10.85 2.17
CA VAL A 59 3.94 12.32 1.97
C VAL A 59 4.76 13.10 2.99
N ILE A 60 4.70 12.71 4.26
CA ILE A 60 5.46 13.38 5.32
C ILE A 60 6.96 13.24 5.05
N ASN A 61 7.40 12.04 4.65
CA ASN A 61 8.79 11.72 4.40
C ASN A 61 9.30 12.12 3.00
N LEU A 62 8.43 12.65 2.14
CA LEU A 62 8.83 13.35 0.92
C LEU A 62 9.43 14.73 1.27
N GLU A 63 10.55 14.74 1.99
CA GLU A 63 11.36 15.94 2.11
C GLU A 63 12.33 16.01 0.92
N TYR A 64 12.11 17.03 0.10
CA TYR A 64 12.98 17.43 -0.98
C TYR A 64 13.72 18.68 -0.53
N ARG A 65 15.05 18.59 -0.37
CA ARG A 65 15.86 19.79 -0.14
C ARG A 65 16.20 20.39 -1.49
N VAL A 66 15.82 21.65 -1.71
CA VAL A 66 16.17 22.42 -2.90
C VAL A 66 17.70 22.44 -3.14
N ASN A 67 18.50 22.32 -2.07
CA ASN A 67 19.96 22.23 -2.17
C ASN A 67 20.46 20.92 -2.81
N ASP A 68 19.69 19.82 -2.74
CA ASP A 68 20.09 18.54 -3.35
C ASP A 68 19.97 18.62 -4.89
N VAL A 69 19.11 19.49 -5.42
CA VAL A 69 18.95 19.75 -6.87
C VAL A 69 20.20 20.41 -7.44
N LEU A 70 20.69 21.42 -6.72
CA LEU A 70 21.86 22.21 -7.10
C LEU A 70 23.13 21.36 -7.10
N LEU A 71 23.21 20.32 -6.26
CA LEU A 71 24.34 19.40 -6.17
C LEU A 71 24.26 18.22 -7.16
N ILE A 72 23.07 17.69 -7.45
CA ILE A 72 22.92 16.42 -8.18
C ILE A 72 22.76 16.63 -9.71
N ARG A 73 22.44 17.84 -10.16
CA ARG A 73 22.39 18.29 -11.59
C ARG A 73 21.54 17.45 -12.57
N THR A 74 20.94 16.33 -12.14
CA THR A 74 20.24 15.36 -13.00
C THR A 74 18.84 15.07 -12.46
N HIS A 75 17.82 15.57 -13.16
CA HIS A 75 16.40 15.44 -12.81
C HIS A 75 15.91 13.97 -12.72
N GLN A 76 16.63 13.04 -13.36
CA GLN A 76 16.37 11.60 -13.30
C GLN A 76 16.71 11.00 -11.93
N VAL A 77 17.82 11.44 -11.32
CA VAL A 77 18.26 10.95 -10.00
C VAL A 77 17.29 11.40 -8.92
N ILE A 78 16.72 12.59 -9.05
CA ILE A 78 15.68 13.12 -8.15
C ILE A 78 14.43 12.24 -8.15
N ALA A 79 13.89 11.94 -9.34
CA ALA A 79 12.70 11.10 -9.46
C ALA A 79 12.96 9.70 -8.88
N PHE A 80 14.14 9.12 -9.17
CA PHE A 80 14.54 7.83 -8.63
C PHE A 80 14.66 7.83 -7.10
N GLN A 81 15.27 8.87 -6.52
CA GLN A 81 15.38 9.01 -5.06
C GLN A 81 14.01 9.12 -4.39
N MET A 82 13.04 9.83 -4.99
CA MET A 82 11.67 9.92 -4.46
C MET A 82 10.97 8.55 -4.45
N MET A 83 11.10 7.78 -5.54
CA MET A 83 10.55 6.43 -5.61
C MET A 83 11.20 5.51 -4.58
N LEU A 84 12.53 5.57 -4.45
CA LEU A 84 13.30 4.72 -3.55
C LEU A 84 13.05 5.05 -2.07
N LYS A 85 12.94 6.33 -1.69
CA LYS A 85 12.52 6.74 -0.34
C LYS A 85 11.12 6.22 -0.01
N SER A 86 10.19 6.34 -0.95
CA SER A 86 8.82 5.85 -0.76
C SER A 86 8.79 4.33 -0.61
N PHE A 87 9.59 3.61 -1.38
CA PHE A 87 9.72 2.15 -1.27
C PHE A 87 10.24 1.72 0.11
N PHE A 88 11.24 2.41 0.65
CA PHE A 88 11.76 2.15 2.00
C PHE A 88 10.76 2.46 3.13
N ILE A 89 9.67 3.17 2.86
CA ILE A 89 8.57 3.38 3.82
C ILE A 89 7.49 2.32 3.63
N ILE A 90 7.09 2.07 2.38
CA ILE A 90 6.02 1.14 2.05
C ILE A 90 6.36 -0.28 2.52
N VAL A 91 7.56 -0.78 2.19
CA VAL A 91 7.91 -2.18 2.44
C VAL A 91 7.91 -2.53 3.93
N PRO A 92 8.57 -1.77 4.84
CA PRO A 92 8.53 -2.08 6.27
C PRO A 92 7.13 -1.98 6.87
N LEU A 93 6.32 -1.01 6.45
CA LEU A 93 4.95 -0.83 6.93
C LEU A 93 4.04 -1.98 6.48
N TRP A 94 4.11 -2.38 5.21
CA TRP A 94 3.43 -3.57 4.70
C TRP A 94 3.91 -4.85 5.39
N LEU A 95 5.22 -4.99 5.59
CA LEU A 95 5.82 -6.15 6.28
C LEU A 95 5.30 -6.24 7.72
N SER A 96 5.22 -5.11 8.42
CA SER A 96 4.67 -5.04 9.78
C SER A 96 3.23 -5.54 9.82
N TRP A 97 2.39 -5.13 8.86
CA TRP A 97 1.00 -5.59 8.78
C TRP A 97 0.91 -7.11 8.60
N ILE A 98 1.59 -7.66 7.59
CA ILE A 98 1.51 -9.10 7.28
C ILE A 98 2.13 -9.96 8.39
N LEU A 99 3.17 -9.47 9.06
CA LEU A 99 3.76 -10.16 10.22
C LEU A 99 2.82 -10.16 11.42
N THR A 100 2.16 -9.05 11.70
CA THR A 100 1.17 -8.97 12.79
C THR A 100 0.05 -9.97 12.56
N PHE A 101 -0.47 -10.02 11.33
CA PHE A 101 -1.51 -10.96 10.96
C PHE A 101 -1.02 -12.42 11.06
N SER A 102 0.13 -12.73 10.46
CA SER A 102 0.69 -14.09 10.48
C SER A 102 0.97 -14.56 11.91
N PHE A 103 1.46 -13.68 12.78
CA PHE A 103 1.68 -13.96 14.19
C PHE A 103 0.37 -14.36 14.87
N THR A 104 -0.69 -13.56 14.73
CA THR A 104 -1.99 -13.88 15.35
C THR A 104 -2.59 -15.21 14.88
N VAL A 105 -2.40 -15.55 13.60
CA VAL A 105 -2.92 -16.82 13.06
C VAL A 105 -2.14 -18.03 13.58
N ILE A 106 -0.83 -17.92 13.77
CA ILE A 106 0.01 -19.01 14.31
C ILE A 106 -0.46 -19.44 15.71
N PHE A 107 -0.93 -18.49 16.53
CA PHE A 107 -1.43 -18.75 17.88
C PHE A 107 -2.93 -19.06 17.95
N SER A 108 -3.61 -19.09 16.81
CA SER A 108 -5.05 -19.39 16.71
C SER A 108 -5.32 -20.83 16.27
N GLU A 109 -6.54 -21.30 16.48
CA GLU A 109 -7.02 -22.61 15.99
C GLU A 109 -7.06 -22.70 14.45
N VAL A 110 -6.91 -21.57 13.76
CA VAL A 110 -7.03 -21.41 12.29
C VAL A 110 -5.72 -21.70 11.55
N LYS A 111 -4.63 -21.97 12.27
CA LYS A 111 -3.29 -22.21 11.73
C LYS A 111 -3.25 -23.23 10.59
N THR A 112 -3.99 -24.33 10.72
CA THR A 112 -3.98 -25.42 9.73
C THR A 112 -4.53 -24.97 8.37
N ILE A 113 -5.64 -24.21 8.38
CA ILE A 113 -6.29 -23.65 7.18
C ILE A 113 -5.38 -22.63 6.50
N PHE A 114 -4.70 -21.80 7.30
CA PHE A 114 -3.76 -20.81 6.81
C PHE A 114 -2.55 -21.44 6.11
N ILE A 115 -1.96 -22.50 6.69
CA ILE A 115 -0.82 -23.20 6.10
C ILE A 115 -1.22 -23.86 4.78
N GLN A 116 -2.40 -24.48 4.72
CA GLN A 116 -2.90 -25.12 3.49
C GLN A 116 -3.09 -24.14 2.33
N ASN A 117 -3.48 -22.90 2.63
CA ASN A 117 -3.76 -21.86 1.64
C ASN A 117 -2.69 -20.75 1.60
N PHE A 118 -1.50 -21.03 2.13
CA PHE A 118 -0.44 -20.03 2.28
C PHE A 118 -0.07 -19.36 0.96
N SER A 119 -0.01 -20.12 -0.14
CA SER A 119 0.31 -19.59 -1.46
C SER A 119 -0.67 -18.50 -1.89
N LEU A 120 -1.98 -18.75 -1.76
CA LEU A 120 -3.02 -17.80 -2.14
C LEU A 120 -2.99 -16.53 -1.27
N ILE A 121 -2.77 -16.70 0.04
CA ILE A 121 -2.63 -15.59 0.98
C ILE A 121 -1.40 -14.73 0.65
N MET A 122 -0.28 -15.36 0.26
CA MET A 122 0.92 -14.63 -0.17
C MET A 122 0.70 -13.87 -1.48
N PHE A 123 -0.01 -14.46 -2.46
CA PHE A 123 -0.36 -13.73 -3.69
C PHE A 123 -1.29 -12.55 -3.44
N ALA A 124 -2.29 -12.71 -2.59
CA ALA A 124 -3.19 -11.62 -2.22
C ALA A 124 -2.46 -10.51 -1.43
N SER A 125 -1.55 -10.87 -0.51
CA SER A 125 -0.77 -9.88 0.24
C SER A 125 0.23 -9.12 -0.64
N LEU A 126 0.86 -9.79 -1.60
CA LEU A 126 1.68 -9.14 -2.62
C LEU A 126 0.84 -8.24 -3.52
N TYR A 127 -0.38 -8.64 -3.88
CA TYR A 127 -1.29 -7.77 -4.61
C TYR A 127 -1.57 -6.47 -3.86
N VAL A 128 -1.86 -6.56 -2.55
CA VAL A 128 -2.03 -5.39 -1.68
C VAL A 128 -0.77 -4.50 -1.69
N LEU A 129 0.43 -5.08 -1.67
CA LEU A 129 1.69 -4.32 -1.80
C LEU A 129 1.75 -3.55 -3.13
N PHE A 130 1.44 -4.19 -4.25
CA PHE A 130 1.42 -3.51 -5.55
C PHE A 130 0.38 -2.40 -5.61
N VAL A 131 -0.79 -2.58 -5.00
CA VAL A 131 -1.82 -1.54 -4.88
C VAL A 131 -1.31 -0.32 -4.12
N ILE A 132 -0.60 -0.53 -3.02
CA ILE A 132 0.01 0.56 -2.24
C ILE A 132 1.04 1.30 -3.09
N ILE A 133 1.95 0.56 -3.74
CA ILE A 133 2.98 1.16 -4.60
C ILE A 133 2.34 1.96 -5.73
N PHE A 134 1.25 1.45 -6.33
CA PHE A 134 0.50 2.15 -7.36
C PHE A 134 -0.13 3.45 -6.86
N LEU A 135 -0.80 3.43 -5.70
CA LEU A 135 -1.39 4.63 -5.10
C LEU A 135 -0.32 5.67 -4.74
N VAL A 136 0.81 5.24 -4.17
CA VAL A 136 1.94 6.14 -3.88
C VAL A 136 2.58 6.67 -5.17
N ALA A 137 2.68 5.87 -6.23
CA ALA A 137 3.19 6.35 -7.52
C ALA A 137 2.27 7.44 -8.13
N ILE A 138 0.95 7.31 -7.98
CA ILE A 138 0.00 8.36 -8.35
C ILE A 138 0.24 9.61 -7.51
N GLU A 139 0.33 9.45 -6.19
CA GLU A 139 0.58 10.54 -5.25
C GLU A 139 1.87 11.30 -5.59
N LEU A 140 2.96 10.60 -5.91
CA LEU A 140 4.23 11.20 -6.32
C LEU A 140 4.12 11.97 -7.64
N ASN A 141 3.42 11.43 -8.64
CA ASN A 141 3.17 12.14 -9.89
C ASN A 141 2.35 13.41 -9.65
N LEU A 142 1.30 13.34 -8.82
CA LEU A 142 0.47 14.47 -8.47
C LEU A 142 1.23 15.52 -7.65
N TYR A 143 2.13 15.10 -6.76
CA TYR A 143 3.01 16.00 -6.04
C TYR A 143 3.95 16.74 -7.01
N LEU A 144 4.58 16.01 -7.95
CA LEU A 144 5.40 16.59 -9.00
C LEU A 144 4.60 17.44 -9.99
N PHE A 145 3.29 17.31 -10.09
CA PHE A 145 2.45 18.20 -10.90
C PHE A 145 2.04 19.45 -10.12
N THR A 146 1.48 19.28 -8.92
CA THR A 146 0.83 20.33 -8.13
C THR A 146 1.75 21.10 -7.17
N ASN A 147 2.94 20.57 -6.85
CA ASN A 147 3.81 21.05 -5.76
C ASN A 147 3.15 21.07 -4.36
N SER A 148 1.99 20.43 -4.18
CA SER A 148 1.28 20.42 -2.90
C SER A 148 1.13 19.01 -2.39
N LYS A 149 1.81 18.73 -1.27
CA LYS A 149 1.72 17.48 -0.50
C LYS A 149 0.28 17.12 -0.12
N LEU A 150 -0.49 18.13 0.26
CA LEU A 150 -1.87 17.95 0.71
C LEU A 150 -2.79 17.63 -0.47
N VAL A 151 -2.62 18.30 -1.61
CA VAL A 151 -3.44 18.05 -2.80
C VAL A 151 -3.14 16.67 -3.37
N SER A 152 -1.87 16.26 -3.46
CA SER A 152 -1.50 14.92 -3.93
C SER A 152 -2.09 13.82 -3.05
N PHE A 153 -2.02 13.99 -1.73
CA PHE A 153 -2.61 13.07 -0.76
C PHE A 153 -4.13 12.96 -0.91
N LEU A 154 -4.84 14.10 -0.95
CA LEU A 154 -6.30 14.12 -1.04
C LEU A 154 -6.81 13.43 -2.30
N ILE A 155 -6.14 13.63 -3.44
CA ILE A 155 -6.52 12.99 -4.70
C ILE A 155 -6.22 11.48 -4.65
N ALA A 156 -5.06 11.05 -4.14
CA ALA A 156 -4.74 9.62 -4.01
C ALA A 156 -5.72 8.91 -3.06
N MET A 157 -6.08 9.57 -1.96
CA MET A 157 -7.12 9.11 -1.03
C MET A 157 -8.51 9.06 -1.68
N ALA A 158 -8.87 10.06 -2.48
CA ALA A 158 -10.13 10.05 -3.21
C ALA A 158 -10.21 8.87 -4.18
N ILE A 159 -9.12 8.54 -4.89
CA ILE A 159 -9.06 7.37 -5.79
C ILE A 159 -9.29 6.07 -5.02
N ASN A 160 -8.65 5.92 -3.85
CA ASN A 160 -8.88 4.79 -2.95
C ASN A 160 -10.37 4.70 -2.54
N PHE A 161 -10.95 5.78 -2.01
CA PHE A 161 -12.35 5.76 -1.54
C PHE A 161 -13.36 5.56 -2.66
N ILE A 162 -13.19 6.20 -3.81
CA ILE A 162 -14.05 5.96 -4.98
C ILE A 162 -13.98 4.48 -5.38
N SER A 163 -12.78 3.90 -5.41
CA SER A 163 -12.62 2.48 -5.73
C SER A 163 -13.25 1.56 -4.67
N PHE A 164 -13.23 1.96 -3.39
CA PHE A 164 -13.89 1.24 -2.31
C PHE A 164 -15.41 1.31 -2.42
N PHE A 165 -15.97 2.48 -2.72
CA PHE A 165 -17.40 2.66 -2.95
C PHE A 165 -17.89 1.84 -4.14
N LEU A 166 -17.14 1.85 -5.25
CA LEU A 166 -17.43 1.02 -6.43
C LEU A 166 -17.39 -0.47 -6.07
N TYR A 167 -16.40 -0.91 -5.28
CA TYR A 167 -16.34 -2.29 -4.79
C TYR A 167 -17.57 -2.65 -3.94
N LYS A 168 -18.00 -1.77 -3.01
CA LYS A 168 -19.23 -1.98 -2.23
C LYS A 168 -20.48 -2.03 -3.09
N ALA A 169 -20.49 -1.32 -4.23
CA ALA A 169 -21.54 -1.41 -5.25
C ALA A 169 -21.45 -2.68 -6.12
N LYS A 170 -20.57 -3.64 -5.78
CA LYS A 170 -20.30 -4.88 -6.52
C LYS A 170 -19.73 -4.66 -7.92
N ILE A 171 -19.11 -3.51 -8.16
CA ILE A 171 -18.37 -3.23 -9.38
C ILE A 171 -16.93 -3.68 -9.15
N MET A 172 -16.45 -4.61 -9.99
CA MET A 172 -15.06 -5.08 -9.96
C MET A 172 -14.11 -3.89 -10.11
N THR A 173 -13.36 -3.58 -9.05
CA THR A 173 -12.31 -2.57 -9.10
C THR A 173 -10.95 -3.22 -9.06
N PHE A 174 -10.03 -2.63 -9.81
CA PHE A 174 -8.66 -3.12 -9.86
C PHE A 174 -7.95 -2.97 -8.50
N ILE A 175 -8.30 -1.97 -7.71
CA ILE A 175 -7.70 -1.74 -6.38
C ILE A 175 -8.14 -2.78 -5.35
N PHE A 176 -9.41 -3.20 -5.35
CA PHE A 176 -9.98 -4.09 -4.32
C PHE A 176 -10.10 -5.56 -4.76
N TYR A 177 -9.39 -5.95 -5.81
CA TYR A 177 -9.44 -7.33 -6.30
C TYR A 177 -8.93 -8.38 -5.27
N PHE A 178 -8.09 -7.97 -4.32
CA PHE A 178 -7.64 -8.82 -3.21
C PHE A 178 -8.74 -9.26 -2.25
N SER A 179 -9.94 -8.69 -2.35
CA SER A 179 -11.04 -8.98 -1.43
C SER A 179 -11.77 -10.29 -1.73
N THR A 180 -11.57 -10.84 -2.92
CA THR A 180 -12.17 -12.09 -3.39
C THR A 180 -11.10 -13.16 -3.56
N PRO A 181 -11.25 -14.35 -2.96
CA PRO A 181 -10.28 -15.42 -3.12
C PRO A 181 -10.41 -16.00 -4.54
N GLU A 182 -9.48 -15.61 -5.40
CA GLU A 182 -9.35 -16.13 -6.77
C GLU A 182 -8.10 -16.97 -6.94
N LEU A 183 -7.92 -17.58 -8.11
CA LEU A 183 -6.76 -18.40 -8.38
C LEU A 183 -5.49 -17.53 -8.39
N ALA A 184 -4.36 -18.11 -7.96
CA ALA A 184 -3.08 -17.42 -7.96
C ALA A 184 -2.69 -16.87 -9.35
N ILE A 185 -3.14 -17.52 -10.43
CA ILE A 185 -2.87 -17.07 -11.80
C ILE A 185 -3.58 -15.75 -12.13
N ASP A 186 -4.77 -15.52 -11.59
CA ASP A 186 -5.54 -14.29 -11.82
C ASP A 186 -4.89 -13.11 -11.10
N PHE A 187 -4.40 -13.34 -9.88
CA PHE A 187 -3.54 -12.38 -9.18
C PHE A 187 -2.28 -12.05 -9.98
N ALA A 188 -1.59 -13.05 -10.54
CA ALA A 188 -0.38 -12.84 -11.32
C ALA A 188 -0.61 -11.97 -12.56
N GLN A 189 -1.69 -12.23 -13.31
CA GLN A 189 -2.06 -11.43 -14.49
C GLN A 189 -2.32 -9.97 -14.12
N ARG A 190 -3.04 -9.73 -13.04
CA ARG A 190 -3.34 -8.35 -12.59
C ARG A 190 -2.13 -7.66 -11.99
N MET A 191 -1.27 -8.36 -11.27
CA MET A 191 0.02 -7.82 -10.82
C MET A 191 0.88 -7.37 -12.00
N LEU A 192 0.91 -8.14 -13.10
CA LEU A 192 1.61 -7.74 -14.32
C LEU A 192 1.05 -6.42 -14.88
N LEU A 193 -0.28 -6.27 -14.90
CA LEU A 193 -0.91 -5.01 -15.28
C LEU A 193 -0.55 -3.87 -14.30
N MET A 194 -0.49 -4.12 -12.99
CA MET A 194 -0.03 -3.12 -12.00
C MET A 194 1.41 -2.68 -12.29
N ILE A 195 2.30 -3.62 -12.60
CA ILE A 195 3.70 -3.33 -12.93
C ILE A 195 3.78 -2.43 -14.16
N ILE A 196 2.99 -2.70 -15.21
CA ILE A 196 2.93 -1.85 -16.40
C ILE A 196 2.45 -0.43 -16.04
N LEU A 197 1.41 -0.30 -15.21
CA LEU A 197 0.92 1.01 -14.78
C LEU A 197 1.93 1.76 -13.90
N ILE A 198 2.58 1.08 -12.96
CA ILE A 198 3.60 1.66 -12.07
C ILE A 198 4.82 2.12 -12.89
N THR A 199 5.27 1.31 -13.85
CA THR A 199 6.39 1.69 -14.74
C THR A 199 6.03 2.87 -15.63
N PHE A 200 4.79 2.92 -16.16
CA PHE A 200 4.28 4.08 -16.89
C PHE A 200 4.25 5.35 -16.02
N LEU A 201 3.78 5.24 -14.76
CA LEU A 201 3.81 6.34 -13.80
C LEU A 201 5.26 6.77 -13.46
N GLY A 202 6.20 5.83 -13.35
CA GLY A 202 7.62 6.14 -13.16
C GLY A 202 8.23 6.91 -14.34
N PHE A 203 7.90 6.50 -15.58
CA PHE A 203 8.30 7.25 -16.77
C PHE A 203 7.72 8.67 -16.77
N ASN A 204 6.45 8.84 -16.39
CA ASN A 204 5.83 10.16 -16.26
C ASN A 204 6.51 11.03 -15.19
N MET A 205 6.93 10.45 -14.06
CA MET A 205 7.69 11.20 -13.04
C MET A 205 8.99 11.77 -13.59
N VAL A 206 9.75 10.97 -14.35
CA VAL A 206 10.99 11.44 -14.99
C VAL A 206 10.70 12.57 -15.99
N LYS A 207 9.63 12.45 -16.77
CA LYS A 207 9.23 13.51 -17.71
C LYS A 207 8.80 14.79 -16.99
N LEU A 208 8.04 14.67 -15.90
CA LEU A 208 7.60 15.81 -15.10
C LEU A 208 8.77 16.49 -14.39
N SER A 209 9.74 15.71 -13.89
CA SER A 209 10.92 16.28 -13.24
C SER A 209 11.80 17.07 -14.21
N LEU A 210 11.88 16.67 -15.49
CA LEU A 210 12.62 17.39 -16.54
C LEU A 210 11.95 18.69 -17.00
N ARG A 211 10.63 18.83 -16.85
CA ARG A 211 9.88 20.04 -17.27
C ARG A 211 9.87 21.12 -16.20
N LYS A 212 10.14 20.76 -14.95
CA LYS A 212 10.25 21.72 -13.87
C LYS A 212 11.67 22.26 -13.85
N ASP A 213 11.82 23.48 -14.36
CA ASP A 213 12.89 24.37 -13.95
C ASP A 213 12.68 24.65 -12.44
N LEU A 214 13.33 23.85 -11.60
CA LEU A 214 13.34 24.00 -10.15
C LEU A 214 14.32 25.10 -9.73
#